data_AF-I1VYZ8-F1
#
_entry.id   AF-I1VYZ8-F1
#
_cell.length_a   1.000
_cell.length_b   1.000
_cell.length_c   1.000
_cell.angle_alpha   90.00
_cell.angle_beta   90.00
_cell.angle_gamma   90.00
#
_symmetry.space_group_name_H-M   'P 1'
#
loop_
_entity.id
_entity.type
_entity.pdbx_description
1 polymer ?
#
loop_
_entity_poly.entity_id
_entity_poly.type
_entity_poly.pdbx_seq_one_letter_code
_entity_poly.pdbx_strand_id
1 'polypeptide(L)' 'LGVNIDELLLSQPDSGEQGLEIAGKLIDSGAVDLVVIDSVAALVPRAEIDGDIGDSHVGLQARMMSQPM' A
#
# COMPACT_ATOMS: atom_id res chain seq x y z
N LEU A 1 14.04 2.52 19.82
CA LEU A 1 12.57 2.29 19.68
C LEU A 1 12.12 0.93 20.22
N GLY A 2 13.02 -0.04 20.44
CA GLY A 2 12.61 -1.34 21.01
C GLY A 2 11.92 -2.28 20.03
N VAL A 3 12.05 -2.02 18.73
CA VAL A 3 11.55 -2.90 17.65
C VAL A 3 12.52 -4.07 17.48
N ASN A 4 11.98 -5.29 17.41
CA ASN A 4 12.74 -6.47 16.99
C ASN A 4 12.81 -6.50 15.46
N ILE A 5 13.94 -6.08 14.88
CA ILE A 5 14.10 -5.98 13.43
C ILE A 5 14.23 -7.33 12.72
N ASP A 6 14.65 -8.37 13.45
CA ASP A 6 14.82 -9.71 12.88
C ASP A 6 13.48 -10.41 12.63
N GLU A 7 12.44 -10.02 13.36
CA GLU A 7 11.07 -10.52 13.22
C GLU A 7 10.15 -9.54 12.47
N LEU A 8 10.67 -8.38 12.05
CA LEU A 8 9.89 -7.37 11.34
C LEU A 8 9.78 -7.69 9.85
N LEU A 9 8.57 -8.06 9.41
CA LEU A 9 8.27 -8.14 7.98
C LEU A 9 8.29 -6.73 7.36
N LEU A 10 9.06 -6.57 6.28
CA LEU A 10 9.18 -5.32 5.53
C LEU A 10 8.78 -5.57 4.07
N SER A 11 7.96 -4.68 3.53
CA SER A 11 7.61 -4.64 2.10
C SER A 11 7.79 -3.22 1.57
N GLN A 12 8.35 -3.11 0.36
CA GLN A 12 8.45 -1.86 -0.39
C GLN A 12 7.73 -2.07 -1.73
N PRO A 13 6.41 -1.81 -1.78
CA PRO A 13 5.63 -2.03 -2.98
C PRO A 13 5.95 -0.97 -4.06
N ASP A 14 5.84 -1.39 -5.31
CA ASP A 14 6.02 -0.55 -6.49
C ASP A 14 4.78 0.33 -6.77
N SER A 15 3.60 -0.03 -6.28
CA SER A 15 2.37 0.79 -6.39
C SER A 15 1.48 0.69 -5.15
N GLY A 16 0.54 1.62 -5.02
CA GLY A 16 -0.44 1.66 -3.96
C GLY A 16 -1.32 0.40 -3.92
N GLU A 17 -1.75 -0.09 -5.10
CA GLU A 17 -2.55 -1.32 -5.22
C GLU A 17 -1.78 -2.54 -4.72
N GLN A 18 -0.51 -2.68 -5.11
CA GLN A 18 0.32 -3.79 -4.66
C GLN A 18 0.54 -3.74 -3.14
N GLY A 19 0.79 -2.55 -2.58
CA GLY A 19 0.94 -2.38 -1.14
C GLY A 19 -0.29 -2.79 -0.36
N LEU A 20 -1.46 -2.37 -0.84
CA LEU A 20 -2.75 -2.74 -0.27
C LEU A 20 -3.05 -4.24 -0.43
N GLU A 21 -2.77 -4.84 -1.59
CA GLU A 21 -2.93 -6.29 -1.80
C GLU A 21 -2.06 -7.12 -0.84
N ILE A 22 -0.81 -6.71 -0.62
CA ILE A 22 0.08 -7.36 0.36
C ILE A 22 -0.50 -7.25 1.77
N ALA A 23 -0.96 -6.07 2.15
CA ALA A 23 -1.58 -5.86 3.46
C ALA A 23 -2.83 -6.72 3.63
N GLY A 24 -3.71 -6.79 2.62
CA GLY A 24 -4.90 -7.65 2.62
C GLY A 24 -4.54 -9.13 2.80
N LYS A 25 -3.58 -9.65 2.04
CA LYS A 25 -3.11 -11.04 2.18
C LYS A 25 -2.55 -11.35 3.56
N LEU A 26 -1.81 -10.41 4.16
CA LEU A 26 -1.28 -10.56 5.51
C LEU A 26 -2.41 -10.60 6.55
N ILE A 27 -3.41 -9.73 6.40
CA ILE A 27 -4.62 -9.71 7.26
C ILE A 27 -5.40 -11.02 7.12
N ASP A 28 -5.70 -11.44 5.89
CA ASP A 28 -6.45 -12.67 5.60
C ASP A 28 -5.75 -13.93 6.09
N SER A 29 -4.41 -13.93 6.11
CA SER A 29 -3.63 -15.06 6.62
C SER A 29 -3.81 -15.27 8.13
N GLY A 30 -4.18 -14.22 8.88
CA GLY A 30 -4.21 -14.23 10.34
C GLY A 30 -2.83 -14.45 11.00
N ALA A 31 -1.73 -14.38 10.23
CA ALA A 31 -0.39 -14.69 10.71
C ALA A 31 0.33 -13.48 11.35
N VAL A 32 -0.25 -12.29 11.24
CA VAL A 32 0.31 -11.03 11.78
C VAL A 32 -0.70 -10.34 12.70
N ASP A 33 -0.22 -9.78 13.80
CA ASP A 33 -1.06 -9.04 14.76
C ASP A 33 -1.22 -7.55 14.39
N LEU A 34 -0.25 -6.97 13.68
CA LEU A 34 -0.22 -5.55 13.34
C LEU A 34 0.39 -5.34 11.94
N VAL A 35 -0.29 -4.52 11.13
CA VAL A 35 0.22 -4.02 9.85
C VAL A 35 0.25 -2.49 9.91
N VAL A 36 1.36 -1.90 9.49
CA VAL A 36 1.54 -0.44 9.41
C VAL A 36 1.78 -0.05 7.96
N ILE A 37 1.05 0.95 7.49
CA ILE A 37 1.26 1.59 6.19
C ILE A 37 1.94 2.95 6.44
N ASP A 38 3.16 3.09 5.94
CA ASP A 38 3.94 4.33 6.00
C ASP A 38 4.28 4.77 4.56
N SER A 39 3.47 5.61 3.90
CA SER A 39 2.27 6.31 4.38
C SER A 39 1.18 6.35 3.30
N VAL A 40 -0.03 6.80 3.64
CA VAL A 40 -1.14 6.93 2.67
C VAL A 40 -0.78 7.85 1.50
N ALA A 41 -0.01 8.91 1.75
CA ALA A 41 0.43 9.85 0.71
C ALA A 41 1.37 9.19 -0.32
N ALA A 42 2.04 8.11 0.06
CA ALA A 42 2.94 7.35 -0.82
C ALA A 42 2.23 6.18 -1.53
N LEU A 43 0.95 5.93 -1.26
CA LEU A 43 0.16 4.95 -2.02
C LEU A 43 -0.26 5.55 -3.36
N VAL A 44 0.69 5.59 -4.29
CA VAL A 44 0.49 6.12 -5.65
C VAL A 44 -0.13 5.03 -6.52
N PRO A 45 -1.28 5.26 -7.16
CA PRO A 45 -1.89 4.29 -8.07
C PRO A 45 -0.96 3.95 -9.24
N ARG A 46 -0.98 2.70 -9.70
CA ARG A 46 -0.14 2.25 -10.84
C ARG A 46 -0.33 3.13 -12.08
N ALA A 47 -1.56 3.52 -12.39
CA ALA A 47 -1.82 4.36 -13.57
C ALA A 47 -1.20 5.77 -13.45
N GLU A 48 -0.97 6.28 -12.24
CA GLU A 48 -0.27 7.55 -12.03
C GLU A 48 1.26 7.37 -12.14
N ILE A 49 1.80 6.22 -11.69
CA ILE A 49 3.21 5.87 -11.85
C ILE A 49 3.59 5.67 -13.32
N ASP A 50 2.72 5.03 -14.09
CA ASP A 50 2.93 4.73 -15.50
C ASP A 50 2.59 5.91 -16.43
N GLY A 51 1.93 6.95 -15.91
CA GLY A 51 1.54 8.15 -16.63
C GLY A 51 2.63 9.22 -16.68
N ASP A 52 2.35 10.32 -17.39
CA ASP A 52 3.27 11.46 -17.46
C ASP A 52 3.02 12.45 -16.31
N ILE A 53 4.09 13.11 -15.86
CA ILE A 53 3.99 14.18 -14.85
C ILE A 53 3.11 15.31 -15.40
N GLY A 54 2.00 15.57 -14.71
CA GLY A 54 1.03 16.60 -15.09
C GLY A 54 -0.29 16.03 -15.65
N ASP A 55 -0.35 14.72 -15.89
CA ASP A 55 -1.59 14.06 -16.29
C ASP A 55 -2.63 14.08 -15.17
N SER A 56 -3.88 14.38 -15.54
CA SER A 56 -4.99 14.50 -14.60
C SER A 56 -5.59 13.14 -14.26
N HIS A 57 -5.18 12.58 -13.12
CA HIS A 57 -5.71 11.33 -12.57
C HIS A 57 -6.78 11.58 -11.48
N VAL A 58 -7.86 12.29 -11.86
CA VAL A 58 -8.87 12.77 -10.90
C VAL A 58 -9.53 11.62 -10.15
N GLY A 59 -9.42 11.65 -8.81
CA GLY A 59 -10.09 10.74 -7.89
C GLY A 59 -9.58 9.30 -7.92
N LEU A 60 -8.44 9.03 -8.56
CA LEU A 60 -7.91 7.67 -8.69
C LEU A 60 -7.53 7.07 -7.33
N GLN A 61 -6.81 7.82 -6.50
CA GLN A 61 -6.46 7.40 -5.14
C GLN A 61 -7.72 7.12 -4.29
N ALA A 62 -8.74 7.97 -4.38
CA ALA A 62 -10.00 7.78 -3.65
C ALA A 62 -10.72 6.49 -4.09
N ARG A 63 -10.75 6.20 -5.40
CA ARG A 63 -11.30 4.95 -5.93
C ARG A 63 -10.55 3.73 -5.43
N MET A 64 -9.22 3.77 -5.47
CA MET A 64 -8.34 2.71 -4.94
C MET A 64 -8.62 2.45 -3.46
N MET A 65 -8.72 3.49 -2.63
CA MET A 65 -9.04 3.36 -1.20
C MET A 65 -10.46 2.87 -0.93
N SER A 66 -11.41 3.16 -1.83
CA SER A 66 -12.81 2.76 -1.69
C SER A 66 -13.11 1.35 -2.21
N GLN A 67 -12.19 0.75 -2.97
CA GLN A 67 -12.36 -0.62 -3.42
C GLN A 67 -12.27 -1.55 -2.22
N PRO A 68 -13.17 -2.54 -2.10
CA PRO A 68 -13.06 -3.55 -1.06
C PRO A 68 -11.72 -4.28 -1.23
N MET A 69 -10.96 -4.28 -0.14
CA MET A 69 -9.84 -5.18 0.09
C MET A 69 -10.38 -6.58 0.35
#